data_AF-M0JQL5-F1
#
_entry.id   AF-M0JQL5-F1
#
_cell.length_a   1.000
_cell.length_b   1.000
_cell.length_c   1.000
_cell.angle_alpha   90.00
_cell.angle_beta   90.00
_cell.angle_gamma   90.00
#
_symmetry.space_group_name_H-M   'P 1'
#
loop_
_entity.id
_entity.type
_entity.pdbx_description
1 polymer ?
#
loop_
_entity_poly.entity_id
_entity_poly.type
_entity_poly.pdbx_seq_one_letter_code
_entity_poly.pdbx_strand_id
1 'polypeptide(L)' 'MPCSIDLIDDETTFLTSDRERDSGFDSIHWTPPDVVEWASGMLDEAATASAPLNDHADTAES' A
#
# COMPACT_ATOMS: atom_id res chain seq x y z
N MET A 1 4.91 -8.42 11.69
CA MET A 1 5.31 -8.32 10.27
C MET A 1 4.68 -7.07 9.69
N PRO A 2 5.46 -6.18 9.06
CA PRO A 2 4.88 -5.13 8.22
C PRO A 2 4.17 -5.78 7.03
N CYS A 3 3.06 -5.19 6.61
CA CYS A 3 2.28 -5.63 5.44
C CYS A 3 2.09 -4.45 4.49
N SER A 4 2.05 -4.71 3.18
CA SER A 4 1.50 -3.74 2.22
C SER A 4 -0.01 -3.86 2.19
N ILE A 5 -0.65 -2.74 1.86
CA ILE A 5 -2.09 -2.64 1.64
C ILE A 5 -2.26 -2.16 0.20
N ASP A 6 -3.08 -2.87 -0.56
CA ASP A 6 -3.43 -2.49 -1.92
C ASP A 6 -4.97 -2.49 -2.04
N LEU A 7 -5.55 -1.44 -2.64
CA LEU A 7 -6.99 -1.34 -2.89
C LEU A 7 -7.22 -1.26 -4.40
N ILE A 8 -7.96 -2.25 -4.93
CA ILE A 8 -8.22 -2.39 -6.37
C ILE A 8 -9.69 -2.11 -6.66
N ASP A 9 -9.94 -1.29 -7.68
CA ASP A 9 -11.26 -0.86 -8.16
C ASP A 9 -12.17 -0.23 -7.08
N ASP A 10 -11.59 0.20 -5.94
CA ASP A 10 -12.33 0.65 -4.75
C ASP A 10 -13.22 -0.46 -4.13
N GLU A 11 -12.98 -1.73 -4.47
CA GLU A 11 -13.85 -2.85 -4.12
C GLU A 11 -13.13 -4.00 -3.41
N THR A 12 -11.83 -4.18 -3.66
CA THR A 12 -11.06 -5.31 -3.12
C THR A 12 -9.78 -4.86 -2.46
N THR A 13 -9.67 -5.16 -1.17
CA THR A 13 -8.46 -4.94 -0.37
C THR A 13 -7.57 -6.17 -0.41
N PHE A 14 -6.29 -5.97 -0.68
CA PHE A 14 -5.24 -6.97 -0.54
C PHE A 14 -4.29 -6.58 0.59
N LEU A 15 -3.96 -7.56 1.41
CA LEU A 15 -2.93 -7.46 2.45
C LEU A 15 -1.82 -8.44 2.10
N THR A 16 -0.63 -7.91 1.85
CA THR A 16 0.54 -8.72 1.47
C THR A 16 1.61 -8.64 2.55
N SER A 17 2.08 -9.79 3.02
CA SER A 17 3.14 -9.89 4.03
C SER A 17 4.34 -10.64 3.45
N ASP A 18 5.54 -10.13 3.72
CA ASP A 18 6.78 -10.83 3.43
C ASP A 18 6.94 -12.03 4.38
N ARG A 19 7.28 -13.19 3.83
CA ARG A 19 7.63 -14.35 4.65
C ARG A 19 9.07 -14.20 5.12
N GLU A 20 9.25 -13.66 6.33
CA GLU A 20 10.57 -13.41 6.92
C GLU A 20 11.52 -14.63 6.97
N ARG A 21 11.00 -15.86 6.82
CA ARG A 21 11.77 -17.11 6.94
C ARG A 21 11.74 -18.03 5.72
N ASP A 22 10.93 -17.73 4.71
CA ASP A 22 10.75 -18.54 3.51
C ASP A 22 10.71 -17.63 2.29
N SER A 23 11.23 -18.05 1.13
CA SER A 23 11.15 -17.21 -0.07
C SER A 23 9.69 -16.99 -0.47
N GLY A 24 9.23 -15.73 -0.53
CA GLY A 24 7.95 -15.34 -1.09
C GLY A 24 7.05 -14.51 -0.16
N PHE A 25 5.78 -14.38 -0.55
CA PHE A 25 4.81 -13.53 0.13
C PHE A 25 3.50 -14.29 0.38
N ASP A 26 2.84 -13.98 1.49
CA ASP A 26 1.43 -14.31 1.71
C ASP A 26 0.57 -13.13 1.29
N SER A 27 -0.51 -13.40 0.57
CA SER A 27 -1.49 -12.38 0.21
C SER A 27 -2.89 -12.88 0.53
N ILE A 28 -3.67 -12.03 1.20
CA ILE A 28 -5.07 -12.29 1.52
C ILE A 28 -5.89 -11.15 0.92
N HIS A 29 -7.03 -11.48 0.32
CA HIS A 29 -7.96 -10.51 -0.25
C HIS A 29 -9.29 -10.52 0.49
N TRP A 30 -9.91 -9.34 0.57
CA TRP A 30 -11.20 -9.12 1.21
C TRP A 30 -12.02 -8.08 0.45
N THR A 31 -13.33 -8.31 0.41
CA THR A 31 -14.34 -7.44 -0.21
C THR A 31 -15.45 -6.91 0.73
N PRO A 32 -15.54 -7.27 2.04
CA PRO A 32 -16.52 -6.63 2.91
C PRO A 32 -16.32 -5.10 2.96
N PRO A 33 -17.41 -4.33 2.93
CA PRO A 33 -17.35 -2.86 2.82
C PRO A 33 -16.54 -2.24 3.96
N ASP A 34 -16.68 -2.73 5.20
CA ASP A 34 -15.93 -2.21 6.34
C ASP A 34 -14.40 -2.34 6.17
N VAL A 35 -13.94 -3.39 5.48
CA VAL A 35 -12.50 -3.62 5.24
C VAL A 35 -11.98 -2.76 4.08
N VAL A 36 -12.84 -2.50 3.08
CA VAL A 36 -12.55 -1.60 1.97
C VAL A 36 -12.45 -0.15 2.47
N GLU A 37 -13.43 0.30 3.26
CA GLU A 37 -13.42 1.64 3.86
C GLU A 37 -12.20 1.86 4.76
N TRP A 38 -11.85 0.85 5.58
CA TRP A 38 -10.63 0.88 6.38
C TRP A 38 -9.36 1.02 5.51
N ALA A 39 -9.24 0.24 4.44
CA ALA A 39 -8.07 0.28 3.56
C ALA A 39 -7.93 1.62 2.86
N SER A 40 -9.04 2.18 2.36
CA SER A 40 -9.06 3.52 1.76
C SER A 40 -8.57 4.58 2.75
N GLY A 41 -9.04 4.54 4.00
CA GLY A 41 -8.59 5.50 5.02
C GLY A 41 -7.10 5.39 5.34
N MET A 42 -6.57 4.16 5.45
CA MET A 42 -5.13 3.94 5.68
C MET A 42 -4.27 4.48 4.53
N LEU A 43 -4.73 4.32 3.29
CA LEU A 43 -4.03 4.82 2.11
C LEU A 43 -4.03 6.35 2.03
N ASP A 44 -5.14 7.01 2.39
CA ASP A 44 -5.23 8.48 2.43
C ASP A 44 -4.28 9.09 3.47
N GLU A 45 -4.24 8.50 4.67
CA GLU A 45 -3.29 8.90 5.73
C GLU A 45 -1.84 8.73 5.27
N ALA A 46 -1.53 7.60 4.62
CA ALA A 46 -0.19 7.33 4.09
C ALA A 46 0.20 8.30 2.96
N ALA A 47 -0.73 8.61 2.05
CA ALA A 47 -0.52 9.57 0.99
C ALA A 47 -0.29 10.99 1.54
N THR A 48 -1.07 11.39 2.52
CA THR A 48 -0.95 12.69 3.21
C THR A 48 0.41 12.82 3.93
N ALA A 49 0.90 11.74 4.53
CA ALA A 49 2.20 11.72 5.21
C ALA A 49 3.40 11.62 4.25
N SER A 50 3.16 11.27 2.97
CA SER A 50 4.22 11.01 2.00
C SER A 50 4.71 12.29 1.32
N ALA A 51 6.02 12.42 1.14
CA ALA A 51 6.58 13.45 0.28
C ALA A 51 6.46 13.02 -1.19
N PRO A 52 5.96 13.89 -2.09
CA PRO A 52 5.88 13.57 -3.51
C PRO A 52 7.27 13.39 -4.12
N LEU A 53 7.43 12.35 -4.94
CA LEU A 53 8.72 12.01 -5.56
C LEU A 53 9.20 13.02 -6.64
N ASN A 54 8.36 14.00 -7.02
CA ASN A 54 8.63 14.96 -8.09
C ASN A 54 9.68 16.04 -7.75
N ASP A 55 10.24 16.07 -6.53
CA ASP A 55 11.23 17.09 -6.11
C ASP A 55 12.69 16.70 -6.42
N HIS A 56 12.94 15.61 -7.16
CA HIS A 56 14.31 15.12 -7.43
C HIS A 56 14.61 14.81 -8.90
N ALA A 57 13.91 15.47 -9.83
CA ALA A 57 14.25 15.40 -11.26
C ALA A 57 15.15 16.56 -11.73
N ASP A 58 15.45 17.54 -10.87
CA ASP A 58 16.23 18.76 -11.21
C ASP A 58 17.49 18.90 -10.34
N THR A 59 18.19 17.80 -10.03
CA THR A 59 19.58 17.87 -9.53
C THR A 59 20.33 16.62 -9.95
N ALA A 60 20.17 16.21 -11.21
CA ALA A 60 20.99 15.17 -11.81
C ALA A 60 21.49 15.57 -13.20
N GLU A 61 21.42 16.84 -13.59
CA GLU A 61 22.08 17.35 -14.79
C GLU A 61 22.45 18.83 -14.61
N SER A 62 23.65 19.13 -14.09
CA SER A 62 24.49 20.30 -14.41
C SER A 62 25.86 20.22 -13.74
#